data_AF-A0A0X3Q3M2-F1
#
_entry.id   AF-A0A0X3Q3M2-F1
#
_cell.length_a   1.000
_cell.length_b   1.000
_cell.length_c   1.000
_cell.angle_alpha   90.00
_cell.angle_beta   90.00
_cell.angle_gamma   90.00
#
_symmetry.space_group_name_H-M   'P 1'
#
loop_
_entity.id
_entity.type
_entity.pdbx_description
1 polymer ?
#
loop_
_entity_poly.entity_id
_entity_poly.type
_entity_poly.pdbx_seq_one_letter_code
_entity_poly.pdbx_strand_id
1 'polypeptide(L)'
;MVGLTDASRKRVKNQGQLTIDPWPAFIDSRASTETQIFVAKGGRLFAQGKDESKLPLVAKPRFLEMLEAKIKKSMSTHGVTDGAVGALSLQIYQEAFELYIQQCAYYGPLLAKIKWQYESFIDQLRQEIKRLLPIKEMLWTVSMESEQRVNAFQSKESKEITRLQEEKQKAILKLEKMKQECVELTVTVKKLTENLEDQATKERLEADGRKLLLTEVNELTSRLREMEQLARAEMDRTAEDPIKLRIQLDQCRKAVVAANKQITVLASKYDDTVAVSKYEEVRRALEVSNAENEKLKEDLESAQMRYNVLQDHCSTLSTYRDLFNFQLIYITRALNSKSEASQKVEYLIALISKYRRLVDKPIEELSRIVEEEMQRAESGGLPTIARPSSSKSRAKNSVTEK
;
A
#
# COMPACT_ATOMS: atom_id res chain seq x y z
N MET A 1 67.38 -39.08 47.92
CA MET A 1 68.09 -40.35 47.71
C MET A 1 68.98 -40.20 46.48
N VAL A 2 70.28 -40.42 46.69
CA VAL A 2 71.31 -40.94 45.76
C VAL A 2 71.48 -40.20 44.42
N GLY A 3 72.65 -39.72 44.00
CA GLY A 3 74.04 -39.81 44.44
C GLY A 3 74.88 -39.03 43.41
N LEU A 4 75.82 -38.18 43.84
CA LEU A 4 77.28 -38.44 43.87
C LEU A 4 77.98 -38.48 42.50
N THR A 5 78.86 -37.48 42.30
CA THR A 5 80.29 -37.51 41.84
C THR A 5 80.59 -36.17 41.15
N ASP A 6 81.21 -35.19 41.80
CA ASP A 6 82.66 -35.02 42.02
C ASP A 6 83.50 -35.19 40.75
N ALA A 7 84.02 -34.08 40.21
CA ALA A 7 85.40 -33.99 39.70
C ALA A 7 85.79 -32.55 39.30
N SER A 8 86.83 -32.07 39.97
CA SER A 8 87.92 -31.24 39.43
C SER A 8 87.69 -29.75 39.16
N ARG A 9 88.11 -28.97 40.17
CA ARG A 9 88.84 -27.71 40.04
C ARG A 9 89.79 -27.71 38.82
N LYS A 10 89.62 -26.73 37.93
CA LYS A 10 90.73 -25.91 37.42
C LYS A 10 90.29 -24.45 37.41
N ARG A 11 90.76 -23.69 38.41
CA ARG A 11 90.86 -22.23 38.34
C ARG A 11 91.76 -21.91 37.15
N VAL A 12 91.17 -21.52 36.03
CA VAL A 12 91.91 -20.89 34.95
C VAL A 12 92.25 -19.49 35.44
N LYS A 13 93.55 -19.21 35.48
CA LYS A 13 94.12 -17.92 35.83
C LYS A 13 93.50 -16.87 34.91
N ASN A 14 92.74 -15.93 35.47
CA ASN A 14 92.43 -14.66 34.83
C ASN A 14 93.76 -13.91 34.59
N GLN A 15 94.39 -14.17 33.45
CA GLN A 15 95.29 -13.20 32.84
C GLN A 15 94.38 -12.05 32.39
N GLY A 16 94.46 -10.92 33.08
CA GLY A 16 93.74 -9.70 32.75
C GLY A 16 94.18 -9.19 31.39
N GLN A 17 93.64 -9.76 30.32
CA GLN A 17 93.66 -9.18 29.00
C GLN A 17 92.48 -8.21 28.97
N LEU A 18 92.78 -6.91 28.86
CA LEU A 18 91.76 -5.87 28.70
C LEU A 18 91.07 -6.11 27.35
N THR A 19 89.97 -6.86 27.35
CA THR A 19 89.14 -7.05 26.15
C THR A 19 88.35 -5.77 25.95
N ILE A 20 88.84 -4.88 25.08
CA ILE A 20 88.07 -3.72 24.64
C ILE A 20 86.88 -4.27 23.85
N ASP A 21 85.67 -4.20 24.43
CA ASP A 21 84.44 -4.58 23.73
C ASP A 21 84.32 -3.75 22.44
N PRO A 22 84.35 -4.36 21.25
CA PRO A 22 84.29 -3.66 19.97
C PRO A 22 82.88 -3.10 19.68
N TRP A 23 81.90 -3.28 20.58
CA TRP A 23 80.55 -2.80 20.39
C TRP A 23 80.48 -1.26 20.21
N PRO A 24 79.94 -0.76 19.07
CA PRO A 24 79.90 0.68 18.78
C PRO A 24 79.08 1.53 19.74
N ALA A 25 78.15 0.95 20.52
CA ALA A 25 77.25 1.73 21.37
C ALA A 25 77.94 2.40 22.57
N PHE A 26 79.20 2.07 22.85
CA PHE A 26 79.97 2.67 23.95
C PHE A 26 81.08 3.61 23.46
N ILE A 27 81.07 4.01 22.19
CA ILE A 27 82.09 4.91 21.61
C ILE A 27 82.12 6.26 22.33
N ASP A 28 80.97 6.83 22.69
CA ASP A 28 80.88 8.08 23.47
C ASP A 28 81.40 7.89 24.91
N SER A 29 81.25 6.68 25.45
CA SER A 29 81.72 6.31 26.80
C SER A 29 83.24 6.11 26.85
N ARG A 30 83.88 5.77 25.72
CA ARG A 30 85.35 5.60 25.62
C ARG A 30 86.11 6.91 25.79
N ALA A 31 85.46 8.05 25.62
CA ALA A 31 86.06 9.37 25.84
C ALA A 31 86.22 9.73 27.33
N SER A 32 85.63 8.96 28.26
CA SER A 32 85.54 9.34 29.68
C SER A 32 85.81 8.19 30.66
N THR A 33 86.82 7.35 30.40
CA THR A 33 87.31 6.36 31.38
C THR A 33 88.34 6.99 32.34
N GLU A 34 88.23 6.73 33.65
CA GLU A 34 89.04 7.42 34.69
C GLU A 34 90.51 7.00 34.74
N THR A 35 90.86 5.86 34.13
CA THR A 35 92.24 5.41 33.98
C THR A 35 92.41 4.74 32.62
N GLN A 36 93.40 5.20 31.86
CA GLN A 36 93.77 4.59 30.58
C GLN A 36 95.19 4.04 30.66
N ILE A 37 95.41 2.90 30.02
CA ILE A 37 96.73 2.27 29.94
C ILE A 37 97.22 2.43 28.50
N PHE A 38 98.35 3.11 28.29
CA PHE A 38 98.98 3.22 26.97
C PHE A 38 100.36 2.55 26.96
N VAL A 39 100.79 2.10 25.78
CA VAL A 39 102.10 1.48 25.55
C VAL A 39 103.03 2.51 24.92
N ALA A 40 104.10 2.91 25.60
CA ALA A 40 105.10 3.80 25.01
C ALA A 40 106.03 3.05 24.03
N LYS A 41 106.65 3.77 23.08
CA LYS A 41 107.68 3.21 22.16
C LYS A 41 108.87 2.70 22.99
N GLY A 42 108.87 1.40 23.26
CA GLY A 42 109.72 0.75 24.25
C GLY A 42 109.03 -0.37 25.04
N GLY A 43 107.72 -0.59 24.81
CA GLY A 43 106.99 -1.77 25.29
C GLY A 43 106.61 -1.75 26.77
N ARG A 44 106.76 -0.62 27.46
CA ARG A 44 106.31 -0.44 28.84
C ARG A 44 104.92 0.19 28.88
N LEU A 45 104.06 -0.35 29.74
CA LEU A 45 102.70 0.12 29.99
C LEU A 45 102.72 1.24 31.03
N PHE A 46 102.08 2.36 30.72
CA PHE A 46 101.91 3.50 31.63
C PHE A 46 100.42 3.70 31.90
N ALA A 47 100.07 3.92 33.17
CA ALA A 47 98.74 4.34 33.57
C ALA A 47 98.65 5.87 33.51
N GLN A 48 97.73 6.39 32.71
CA GLN A 48 97.48 7.81 32.53
C GLN A 48 96.25 8.24 33.34
N GLY A 49 96.39 9.33 34.08
CA GLY A 49 95.31 9.95 34.86
C GLY A 49 94.35 10.75 33.98
N LYS A 50 93.14 10.95 34.50
CA LYS A 50 91.95 11.54 33.84
C LYS A 50 92.19 12.85 33.08
N ASP A 51 93.18 13.66 33.49
CA ASP A 51 93.43 14.99 32.93
C ASP A 51 94.22 14.98 31.60
N GLU A 52 94.92 13.88 31.29
CA GLU A 52 95.71 13.77 30.06
C GLU A 52 95.11 12.80 29.02
N SER A 53 94.12 12.00 29.40
CA SER A 53 93.46 11.02 28.53
C SER A 53 92.32 11.65 27.72
N LYS A 54 92.67 12.46 26.70
CA LYS A 54 91.70 12.84 25.66
C LYS A 54 91.90 11.96 24.43
N LEU A 55 91.25 10.80 24.40
CA LEU A 55 91.11 10.06 23.15
C LEU A 55 90.32 10.93 22.16
N PRO A 56 90.75 11.06 20.90
CA PRO A 56 89.99 11.80 19.90
C PRO A 56 88.61 11.17 19.76
N LEU A 57 87.56 12.00 19.66
CA LEU A 57 86.23 11.52 19.28
C LEU A 57 86.39 10.69 18.01
N VAL A 58 85.94 9.44 18.04
CA VAL A 58 85.97 8.58 16.86
C VAL A 58 85.09 9.23 15.81
N ALA A 59 85.71 9.69 14.72
CA ALA A 59 85.01 10.35 13.63
C ALA A 59 83.91 9.43 13.09
N LYS A 60 82.78 10.04 12.71
CA LYS A 60 81.66 9.31 12.15
C LYS A 60 82.14 8.46 10.96
N PRO A 61 81.75 7.18 10.86
CA PRO A 61 82.10 6.35 9.73
C PRO A 61 81.68 7.02 8.41
N ARG A 62 82.61 7.20 7.46
CA ARG A 62 82.37 7.83 6.15
C ARG A 62 81.19 7.23 5.39
N PHE A 63 80.95 5.93 5.58
CA PHE A 63 79.82 5.25 4.99
C PHE A 63 78.46 5.78 5.49
N LEU A 64 78.34 6.09 6.80
CA LEU A 64 77.12 6.68 7.35
C LEU A 64 76.89 8.11 6.83
N GLU A 65 77.95 8.90 6.68
CA GLU A 65 77.87 10.24 6.08
C GLU A 65 77.39 10.17 4.61
N MET A 66 77.93 9.23 3.84
CA MET A 66 77.49 8.96 2.47
C MET A 66 76.02 8.54 2.42
N LEU A 67 75.59 7.70 3.35
CA LEU A 67 74.22 7.19 3.41
C LEU A 67 73.23 8.30 3.77
N GLU A 68 73.54 9.15 4.74
CA GLU A 68 72.72 10.32 5.09
C GLU A 68 72.66 11.34 3.95
N ALA A 69 73.78 11.60 3.28
CA ALA A 69 73.80 12.46 2.10
C ALA A 69 72.93 11.86 0.98
N LYS A 70 72.93 10.53 0.83
CA LYS A 70 72.09 9.82 -0.14
C LYS A 70 70.60 9.90 0.21
N ILE A 71 70.19 9.77 1.48
CA ILE A 71 68.77 9.93 1.84
C ILE A 71 68.35 11.38 1.64
N LYS A 72 69.15 12.36 2.09
CA LYS A 72 68.84 13.79 1.90
C LYS A 72 68.68 14.14 0.41
N LYS A 73 69.60 13.66 -0.43
CA LYS A 73 69.51 13.83 -1.89
C LYS A 73 68.25 13.17 -2.46
N SER A 74 67.94 11.95 -2.03
CA SER A 74 66.77 11.20 -2.53
C SER A 74 65.45 11.84 -2.08
N MET A 75 65.37 12.32 -0.83
CA MET A 75 64.23 13.06 -0.29
C MET A 75 64.01 14.38 -1.04
N SER A 76 65.06 15.17 -1.27
CA SER A 76 64.98 16.42 -2.06
C SER A 76 64.58 16.17 -3.51
N THR A 77 65.07 15.08 -4.13
CA THR A 77 64.73 14.73 -5.53
C THR A 77 63.26 14.37 -5.68
N HIS A 78 62.67 13.72 -4.67
CA HIS A 78 61.29 13.26 -4.67
C HIS A 78 60.31 14.22 -3.95
N GLY A 79 60.78 15.40 -3.50
CA GLY A 79 59.94 16.41 -2.84
C GLY A 79 59.37 15.99 -1.49
N VAL A 80 60.01 15.03 -0.80
CA VAL A 80 59.55 14.54 0.51
C VAL A 80 60.16 15.41 1.61
N THR A 81 59.34 15.98 2.48
CA THR A 81 59.80 16.78 3.62
C THR A 81 60.38 15.89 4.72
N ASP A 82 61.40 16.40 5.42
CA ASP A 82 62.07 15.70 6.51
C ASP A 82 61.06 15.49 7.66
N GLY A 83 60.73 14.24 7.97
CA GLY A 83 59.67 13.87 8.94
C GLY A 83 58.31 13.48 8.34
N ALA A 84 58.11 13.53 7.01
CA ALA A 84 56.89 13.03 6.39
C ALA A 84 56.85 11.48 6.40
N VAL A 85 55.82 10.92 7.04
CA VAL A 85 55.53 9.47 7.03
C VAL A 85 54.64 9.17 5.82
N GLY A 86 55.20 8.55 4.78
CA GLY A 86 54.49 8.22 3.55
C GLY A 86 55.14 7.06 2.80
N ALA A 87 54.45 6.48 1.82
CA ALA A 87 54.93 5.29 1.10
C ALA A 87 56.30 5.51 0.41
N LEU A 88 56.49 6.70 -0.18
CA LEU A 88 57.74 7.07 -0.86
C LEU A 88 58.88 7.36 0.14
N SER A 89 58.57 7.99 1.27
CA SER A 89 59.50 8.18 2.39
C SER A 89 59.98 6.84 2.93
N LEU A 90 59.05 5.92 3.20
CA LEU A 90 59.32 4.56 3.66
C LEU A 90 60.23 3.81 2.67
N GLN A 91 59.98 3.93 1.37
CA GLN A 91 60.81 3.30 0.33
C GLN A 91 62.25 3.83 0.34
N ILE A 92 62.43 5.16 0.44
CA ILE A 92 63.77 5.78 0.50
C ILE A 92 64.56 5.27 1.71
N TYR A 93 63.92 5.17 2.88
CA TYR A 93 64.55 4.62 4.08
C TYR A 93 64.78 3.10 4.00
N GLN A 94 63.90 2.33 3.35
CA GLN A 94 64.10 0.89 3.12
C GLN A 94 65.30 0.60 2.20
N GLU A 95 65.46 1.39 1.13
CA GLU A 95 66.62 1.31 0.23
C GLU A 95 67.92 1.71 0.94
N ALA A 96 67.88 2.74 1.77
CA ALA A 96 69.03 3.14 2.58
C ALA A 96 69.38 2.08 3.63
N PHE A 97 68.38 1.48 4.29
CA PHE A 97 68.61 0.41 5.26
C PHE A 97 69.16 -0.86 4.61
N GLU A 98 68.73 -1.19 3.39
CA GLU A 98 69.30 -2.29 2.60
C GLU A 98 70.79 -2.08 2.33
N LEU A 99 71.17 -0.88 1.89
CA LEU A 99 72.58 -0.52 1.66
C LEU A 99 73.39 -0.60 2.97
N TYR A 100 72.79 -0.20 4.09
CA TYR A 100 73.42 -0.31 5.40
C TYR A 100 73.69 -1.78 5.81
N ILE A 101 72.70 -2.65 5.64
CA ILE A 101 72.80 -4.08 5.91
C ILE A 101 73.90 -4.73 5.07
N GLN A 102 73.98 -4.39 3.77
CA GLN A 102 74.99 -4.93 2.84
C GLN A 102 76.44 -4.61 3.25
N GLN A 103 76.67 -3.50 3.95
CA GLN A 103 77.99 -3.14 4.46
C GLN A 103 78.30 -3.72 5.86
N CYS A 104 77.30 -4.30 6.55
CA CYS A 104 77.49 -4.88 7.88
C CYS A 104 77.97 -6.34 7.79
N ALA A 105 79.27 -6.59 7.97
CA ALA A 105 79.84 -7.94 7.88
C ALA A 105 79.33 -8.92 8.97
N TYR A 106 79.19 -8.46 10.22
CA TYR A 106 78.83 -9.33 11.35
C TYR A 106 77.35 -9.27 11.73
N TYR A 107 76.73 -8.09 11.67
CA TYR A 107 75.33 -7.86 12.09
C TYR A 107 74.32 -7.93 10.94
N GLY A 108 74.79 -8.01 9.69
CA GLY A 108 73.96 -8.06 8.49
C GLY A 108 72.83 -9.10 8.55
N PRO A 109 73.10 -10.37 8.91
CA PRO A 109 72.06 -11.41 8.98
C PRO A 109 70.94 -11.10 10.00
N LEU A 110 71.29 -10.50 11.15
CA LEU A 110 70.29 -10.12 12.17
C LEU A 110 69.42 -8.96 11.66
N LEU A 111 70.05 -7.91 11.12
CA LEU A 111 69.34 -6.75 10.60
C LEU A 111 68.46 -7.09 9.40
N ALA A 112 68.93 -7.98 8.51
CA ALA A 112 68.12 -8.52 7.41
C ALA A 112 66.89 -9.28 7.91
N LYS A 113 67.04 -10.09 8.97
CA LYS A 113 65.90 -10.80 9.58
C LYS A 113 64.88 -9.84 10.21
N ILE A 114 65.35 -8.78 10.89
CA ILE A 114 64.50 -7.74 11.45
C ILE A 114 63.77 -6.99 10.33
N LYS A 115 64.49 -6.56 9.28
CA LYS A 115 63.93 -5.91 8.09
C LYS A 115 62.83 -6.77 7.47
N TRP A 116 63.13 -8.03 7.20
CA TRP A 116 62.21 -8.98 6.60
C TRP A 116 60.92 -9.14 7.40
N GLN A 117 61.00 -9.18 8.75
CA GLN A 117 59.80 -9.26 9.58
C GLN A 117 58.89 -8.03 9.43
N TYR A 118 59.46 -6.82 9.44
CA TYR A 118 58.67 -5.60 9.26
C TYR A 118 58.09 -5.49 7.85
N GLU A 119 58.86 -5.83 6.81
CA GLU A 119 58.39 -5.80 5.43
C GLU A 119 57.28 -6.83 5.19
N SER A 120 57.46 -8.05 5.69
CA SER A 120 56.46 -9.11 5.65
C SER A 120 55.16 -8.68 6.34
N PHE A 121 55.24 -8.04 7.51
CA PHE A 121 54.07 -7.53 8.22
C PHE A 121 53.37 -6.37 7.47
N ILE A 122 54.13 -5.45 6.86
CA ILE A 122 53.57 -4.37 6.03
C ILE A 122 52.84 -4.95 4.81
N ASP A 123 53.39 -5.98 4.18
CA ASP A 123 52.74 -6.66 3.06
C ASP A 123 51.47 -7.39 3.50
N GLN A 124 51.47 -8.03 4.67
CA GLN A 124 50.25 -8.59 5.26
C GLN A 124 49.17 -7.51 5.48
N LEU A 125 49.52 -6.35 6.03
CA LEU A 125 48.59 -5.23 6.21
C LEU A 125 48.04 -4.72 4.87
N ARG A 126 48.89 -4.61 3.85
CA ARG A 126 48.47 -4.22 2.49
C ARG A 126 47.52 -5.23 1.87
N GLN A 127 47.76 -6.52 2.06
CA GLN A 127 46.86 -7.59 1.60
C GLN A 127 45.52 -7.53 2.34
N GLU A 128 45.53 -7.28 3.65
CA GLU A 128 44.31 -7.15 4.44
C GLU A 128 43.49 -5.93 4.01
N ILE A 129 44.12 -4.78 3.74
CA ILE A 129 43.45 -3.61 3.17
C ILE A 129 42.81 -3.94 1.81
N LYS A 130 43.54 -4.63 0.93
CA LYS A 130 43.01 -5.08 -0.37
C LYS A 130 41.83 -6.02 -0.23
N ARG A 131 41.84 -6.90 0.79
CA ARG A 131 40.75 -7.83 1.11
C ARG A 131 39.51 -7.11 1.65
N LEU A 132 39.69 -6.05 2.44
CA LEU A 132 38.60 -5.29 3.06
C LEU A 132 37.88 -4.34 2.09
N LEU A 133 38.56 -3.82 1.07
CA LEU A 133 37.96 -2.93 0.06
C LEU A 133 36.68 -3.48 -0.59
N PRO A 134 36.65 -4.69 -1.18
CA PRO A 134 35.44 -5.22 -1.80
C PRO A 134 34.32 -5.47 -0.80
N ILE A 135 34.65 -5.80 0.46
CA ILE A 135 33.66 -5.98 1.52
C ILE A 135 32.98 -4.65 1.84
N LYS A 136 33.74 -3.55 1.88
CA LYS A 136 33.20 -2.21 2.08
C LYS A 136 32.28 -1.79 0.94
N GLU A 137 32.65 -2.08 -0.31
CA GLU A 137 31.83 -1.80 -1.50
C GLU A 137 30.52 -2.62 -1.50
N MET A 138 30.62 -3.91 -1.16
CA MET A 138 29.45 -4.78 -1.02
C MET A 138 28.53 -4.28 0.11
N LEU A 139 29.08 -3.89 1.25
CA LEU A 139 28.30 -3.33 2.36
C LEU A 139 27.59 -2.04 1.95
N TRP A 140 28.25 -1.16 1.22
CA TRP A 140 27.65 0.07 0.71
C TRP A 140 26.49 -0.23 -0.25
N THR A 141 26.67 -1.19 -1.16
CA THR A 141 25.63 -1.63 -2.10
C THR A 141 24.43 -2.21 -1.36
N VAL A 142 24.66 -3.10 -0.40
CA VAL A 142 23.59 -3.69 0.43
C VAL A 142 22.86 -2.63 1.26
N SER A 143 23.59 -1.63 1.78
CA SER A 143 23.00 -0.50 2.50
C SER A 143 22.07 0.32 1.59
N MET A 144 22.52 0.63 0.37
CA MET A 144 21.75 1.36 -0.62
C MET A 144 20.50 0.58 -1.06
N GLU A 145 20.63 -0.73 -1.31
CA GLU A 145 19.49 -1.61 -1.63
C GLU A 145 18.50 -1.74 -0.47
N SER A 146 18.99 -1.76 0.77
CA SER A 146 18.15 -1.75 1.97
C SER A 146 17.36 -0.46 2.08
N GLU A 147 18.01 0.70 1.91
CA GLU A 147 17.37 2.01 1.93
C GLU A 147 16.33 2.15 0.82
N GLN A 148 16.64 1.68 -0.40
CA GLN A 148 15.68 1.64 -1.50
C GLN A 148 14.45 0.78 -1.17
N ARG A 149 14.65 -0.40 -0.56
CA ARG A 149 13.53 -1.26 -0.14
C ARG A 149 12.67 -0.57 0.91
N VAL A 150 13.27 0.04 1.93
CA VAL A 150 12.54 0.78 2.97
C VAL A 150 11.73 1.92 2.35
N ASN A 151 12.33 2.72 1.47
CA ASN A 151 11.64 3.81 0.78
C ASN A 151 10.49 3.31 -0.11
N ALA A 152 10.68 2.17 -0.80
CA ALA A 152 9.64 1.55 -1.61
C ALA A 152 8.45 1.07 -0.75
N PHE A 153 8.72 0.49 0.42
CA PHE A 153 7.67 0.11 1.38
C PHE A 153 6.94 1.34 1.91
N GLN A 154 7.65 2.38 2.35
CA GLN A 154 7.05 3.63 2.83
C GLN A 154 6.18 4.32 1.75
N SER A 155 6.63 4.31 0.50
CA SER A 155 5.85 4.87 -0.61
C SER A 155 4.55 4.09 -0.87
N LYS A 156 4.60 2.76 -0.81
CA LYS A 156 3.41 1.90 -0.94
C LYS A 156 2.45 2.11 0.23
N GLU A 157 2.97 2.15 1.45
CA GLU A 157 2.18 2.38 2.66
C GLU A 157 1.51 3.75 2.64
N SER A 158 2.22 4.80 2.23
CA SER A 158 1.65 6.15 2.09
C SER A 158 0.50 6.21 1.07
N LYS A 159 0.63 5.47 -0.04
CA LYS A 159 -0.46 5.34 -1.04
C LYS A 159 -1.66 4.58 -0.49
N GLU A 160 -1.43 3.55 0.31
CA GLU A 160 -2.51 2.79 0.94
C GLU A 160 -3.24 3.64 2.01
N ILE A 161 -2.49 4.34 2.85
CA ILE A 161 -3.03 5.25 3.87
C ILE A 161 -3.92 6.31 3.23
N THR A 162 -3.46 6.94 2.14
CA THR A 162 -4.25 7.94 1.42
C THR A 162 -5.52 7.35 0.81
N ARG A 163 -5.44 6.17 0.17
CA ARG A 163 -6.65 5.47 -0.34
C ARG A 163 -7.65 5.15 0.78
N LEU A 164 -7.17 4.62 1.90
CA LEU A 164 -8.01 4.29 3.06
C LEU A 164 -8.64 5.54 3.69
N GLN A 165 -7.92 6.67 3.72
CA GLN A 165 -8.47 7.95 4.17
C GLN A 165 -9.60 8.44 3.26
N GLU A 166 -9.44 8.34 1.94
CA GLU A 166 -10.48 8.68 0.98
C GLU A 166 -11.72 7.76 1.11
N GLU A 167 -11.52 6.46 1.25
CA GLU A 167 -12.61 5.49 1.47
C GLU A 167 -13.35 5.76 2.78
N LYS A 168 -12.62 6.04 3.87
CA LYS A 168 -13.19 6.45 5.15
C LYS A 168 -14.05 7.70 5.00
N GLN A 169 -13.56 8.72 4.29
CA GLN A 169 -14.31 9.96 4.09
C GLN A 169 -15.59 9.73 3.30
N LYS A 170 -15.54 8.93 2.23
CA LYS A 170 -16.72 8.53 1.46
C LYS A 170 -17.76 7.78 2.32
N ALA A 171 -17.30 6.89 3.19
CA ALA A 171 -18.17 6.15 4.11
C ALA A 171 -18.85 7.09 5.13
N ILE A 172 -18.11 8.07 5.68
CA ILE A 172 -18.66 9.07 6.60
C ILE A 172 -19.76 9.89 5.92
N LEU A 173 -19.52 10.40 4.71
CA LEU A 173 -20.51 11.18 3.96
C LEU A 173 -21.78 10.37 3.67
N LYS A 174 -21.63 9.09 3.29
CA LYS A 174 -22.78 8.20 3.10
C LYS A 174 -23.57 8.00 4.39
N LEU A 175 -22.87 7.83 5.51
CA LEU A 175 -23.48 7.62 6.81
C LEU A 175 -24.22 8.88 7.28
N GLU A 176 -23.67 10.08 7.06
CA GLU A 176 -24.36 11.35 7.32
C GLU A 176 -25.62 11.50 6.46
N LYS A 177 -25.53 11.19 5.16
CA LYS A 177 -26.70 11.21 4.28
C LYS A 177 -27.81 10.28 4.77
N MET A 178 -27.48 9.03 5.09
CA MET A 178 -28.46 8.06 5.60
C MET A 178 -29.04 8.49 6.95
N LYS A 179 -28.24 9.09 7.83
CA LYS A 179 -28.75 9.67 9.09
C LYS A 179 -29.75 10.79 8.84
N GLN A 180 -29.47 11.66 7.89
CA GLN A 180 -30.37 12.75 7.52
C GLN A 180 -31.68 12.20 6.94
N GLU A 181 -31.61 11.24 6.01
CA GLU A 181 -32.79 10.56 5.45
C GLU A 181 -33.64 9.90 6.56
N CYS A 182 -33.01 9.25 7.55
CA CYS A 182 -33.73 8.69 8.71
C CYS A 182 -34.46 9.76 9.53
N VAL A 183 -33.85 10.92 9.75
CA VAL A 183 -34.49 12.04 10.48
C VAL A 183 -35.68 12.57 9.68
N GLU A 184 -35.51 12.80 8.38
CA GLU A 184 -36.57 13.27 7.48
C GLU A 184 -37.75 12.29 7.46
N LEU A 185 -37.47 10.99 7.27
CA LEU A 185 -38.48 9.94 7.32
C LEU A 185 -39.19 9.91 8.68
N THR A 186 -38.46 10.01 9.78
CA THR A 186 -39.05 10.05 11.14
C THR A 186 -40.02 11.23 11.29
N VAL A 187 -39.67 12.41 10.77
CA VAL A 187 -40.55 13.59 10.79
C VAL A 187 -41.79 13.36 9.92
N THR A 188 -41.64 12.81 8.72
CA THR A 188 -42.79 12.52 7.83
C THR A 188 -43.74 11.51 8.45
N VAL A 189 -43.23 10.42 9.04
CA VAL A 189 -44.04 9.42 9.74
C VAL A 189 -44.82 10.06 10.87
N LYS A 190 -44.17 10.88 11.72
CA LYS A 190 -44.87 11.59 12.81
C LYS A 190 -46.03 12.44 12.29
N LYS A 191 -45.79 13.25 11.26
CA LYS A 191 -46.84 14.09 10.65
C LYS A 191 -47.99 13.27 10.07
N LEU A 192 -47.69 12.15 9.40
CA LEU A 192 -48.72 11.27 8.84
C LEU A 192 -49.54 10.60 9.95
N THR A 193 -48.89 10.17 11.04
CA THR A 193 -49.58 9.64 12.21
C THR A 193 -50.50 10.67 12.84
N GLU A 194 -50.02 11.90 13.07
CA GLU A 194 -50.84 13.01 13.59
C GLU A 194 -52.05 13.30 12.68
N ASN A 195 -51.84 13.37 11.37
CA ASN A 195 -52.94 13.59 10.40
C ASN A 195 -53.97 12.45 10.42
N LEU A 196 -53.53 11.20 10.56
CA LEU A 196 -54.42 10.04 10.66
C LEU A 196 -55.23 10.06 11.95
N GLU A 197 -54.62 10.44 13.08
CA GLU A 197 -55.31 10.63 14.35
C GLU A 197 -56.37 11.74 14.24
N ASP A 198 -56.03 12.87 13.63
CA ASP A 198 -56.95 13.97 13.36
C ASP A 198 -58.10 13.56 12.44
N GLN A 199 -57.85 12.75 11.42
CA GLN A 199 -58.90 12.23 10.55
C GLN A 199 -59.81 11.25 11.30
N ALA A 200 -59.23 10.32 12.06
CA ALA A 200 -59.99 9.35 12.85
C ALA A 200 -60.88 10.04 13.91
N THR A 201 -60.43 11.15 14.50
CA THR A 201 -61.25 11.94 15.42
C THR A 201 -62.38 12.67 14.70
N LYS A 202 -62.13 13.27 13.52
CA LYS A 202 -63.19 13.89 12.70
C LYS A 202 -64.26 12.90 12.26
N GLU A 203 -63.87 11.72 11.78
CA GLU A 203 -64.80 10.67 11.36
C GLU A 203 -65.65 10.18 12.53
N ARG A 204 -65.06 10.06 13.73
CA ARG A 204 -65.80 9.72 14.95
C ARG A 204 -66.83 10.80 15.31
N LEU A 205 -66.43 12.07 15.30
CA LEU A 205 -67.33 13.19 15.57
C LEU A 205 -68.47 13.26 14.54
N GLU A 206 -68.18 13.00 13.27
CA GLU A 206 -69.19 12.95 12.22
C GLU A 206 -70.15 11.78 12.43
N ALA A 207 -69.66 10.59 12.79
CA ALA A 207 -70.49 9.43 13.10
C ALA A 207 -71.41 9.69 14.29
N ASP A 208 -70.90 10.31 15.36
CA ASP A 208 -71.69 10.71 16.53
C ASP A 208 -72.75 11.76 16.14
N GLY A 209 -72.40 12.75 15.31
CA GLY A 209 -73.34 13.73 14.78
C GLY A 209 -74.45 13.11 13.92
N ARG A 210 -74.11 12.16 13.04
CA ARG A 210 -75.09 11.40 12.24
C ARG A 210 -76.03 10.59 13.12
N LYS A 211 -75.53 9.99 14.21
CA LYS A 211 -76.35 9.25 15.17
C LYS A 211 -77.34 10.16 15.88
N LEU A 212 -76.91 11.36 16.29
CA LEU A 212 -77.77 12.35 16.94
C LEU A 212 -78.85 12.89 15.98
N LEU A 213 -78.48 13.21 14.74
CA LEU A 213 -79.44 13.60 13.70
C LEU A 213 -80.46 12.49 13.42
N LEU A 214 -80.02 11.23 13.36
CA LEU A 214 -80.92 10.10 13.16
C LEU A 214 -81.92 9.96 14.31
N THR A 215 -81.49 10.18 15.56
CA THR A 215 -82.41 10.20 16.71
C THR A 215 -83.43 11.33 16.60
N GLU A 216 -83.02 12.55 16.24
CA GLU A 216 -83.95 13.67 16.03
C GLU A 216 -84.93 13.41 14.89
N VAL A 217 -84.47 12.88 13.75
CA VAL A 217 -85.33 12.52 12.62
C VAL A 217 -86.35 11.46 13.02
N ASN A 218 -85.95 10.46 13.80
CA ASN A 218 -86.86 9.43 14.31
C ASN A 218 -87.92 10.03 15.25
N GLU A 219 -87.54 10.94 16.15
CA GLU A 219 -88.48 11.66 17.03
C GLU A 219 -89.47 12.51 16.22
N LEU A 220 -88.99 13.28 15.25
CA LEU A 220 -89.83 14.09 14.36
C LEU A 220 -90.78 13.22 13.54
N THR A 221 -90.30 12.09 13.03
CA THR A 221 -91.13 11.14 12.28
C THR A 221 -92.20 10.52 13.18
N SER A 222 -91.91 10.22 14.44
CA SER A 222 -92.90 9.78 15.42
C SER A 222 -93.97 10.85 15.66
N ARG A 223 -93.56 12.09 15.94
CA ARG A 223 -94.47 13.22 16.13
C ARG A 223 -95.35 13.48 14.91
N LEU A 224 -94.78 13.38 13.71
CA LEU A 224 -95.53 13.52 12.46
C LEU A 224 -96.58 12.42 12.34
N ARG A 225 -96.22 11.15 12.60
CA ARG A 225 -97.18 10.04 12.60
C ARG A 225 -98.30 10.23 13.61
N GLU A 226 -97.99 10.72 14.81
CA GLU A 226 -98.99 11.08 15.83
C GLU A 226 -99.93 12.18 15.32
N MET A 227 -99.41 13.25 14.73
CA MET A 227 -100.23 14.31 14.12
C MET A 227 -101.06 13.80 12.94
N GLU A 228 -100.51 12.93 12.08
CA GLU A 228 -101.27 12.30 10.99
C GLU A 228 -102.39 11.40 11.51
N GLN A 229 -102.16 10.66 12.60
CA GLN A 229 -103.20 9.87 13.25
C GLN A 229 -104.32 10.77 13.79
N LEU A 230 -103.96 11.89 14.42
CA LEU A 230 -104.94 12.91 14.86
C LEU A 230 -105.71 13.51 13.67
N ALA A 231 -105.01 13.85 12.59
CA ALA A 231 -105.63 14.41 11.38
C ALA A 231 -106.55 13.40 10.67
N ARG A 232 -106.16 12.11 10.60
CA ARG A 232 -107.03 11.03 10.08
C ARG A 232 -108.26 10.84 10.98
N ALA A 233 -108.10 10.91 12.30
CA ALA A 233 -109.23 10.89 13.23
C ALA A 233 -110.16 12.12 13.10
N GLU A 234 -109.64 13.28 12.69
CA GLU A 234 -110.46 14.45 12.33
C GLU A 234 -111.16 14.30 10.96
N MET A 235 -110.48 13.72 9.95
CA MET A 235 -111.09 13.43 8.64
C MET A 235 -112.23 12.41 8.75
N ASP A 236 -112.11 11.38 9.60
CA ASP A 236 -113.20 10.43 9.86
C ASP A 236 -114.42 11.08 10.55
N ARG A 237 -114.24 12.26 11.17
CA ARG A 237 -115.33 13.06 11.76
C ARG A 237 -115.90 14.12 10.82
N THR A 238 -115.33 14.31 9.64
CA THR A 238 -115.75 15.34 8.71
C THR A 238 -115.88 14.78 7.30
N ALA A 239 -117.07 14.25 6.98
CA ALA A 239 -117.49 14.14 5.59
C ALA A 239 -117.63 15.58 5.04
N GLU A 240 -116.57 16.06 4.39
CA GLU A 240 -116.38 17.48 4.11
C GLU A 240 -117.36 18.01 3.05
N ASP A 241 -118.05 19.07 3.47
CA ASP A 241 -118.89 19.96 2.68
C ASP A 241 -118.13 20.54 1.46
N PRO A 242 -118.75 20.59 0.27
CA PRO A 242 -118.16 21.15 -0.96
C PRO A 242 -117.56 22.56 -0.84
N ILE A 243 -117.90 23.35 0.19
CA ILE A 243 -117.26 24.64 0.47
C ILE A 243 -115.81 24.45 0.98
N LYS A 244 -115.54 23.40 1.77
CA LYS A 244 -114.21 23.11 2.32
C LYS A 244 -113.23 22.64 1.25
N LEU A 245 -113.70 21.83 0.29
CA LEU A 245 -112.94 21.46 -0.93
C LEU A 245 -112.56 22.67 -1.78
N ARG A 246 -113.40 23.71 -1.83
CA ARG A 246 -113.10 24.96 -2.54
C ARG A 246 -112.03 25.79 -1.83
N ILE A 247 -112.04 25.81 -0.50
CA ILE A 247 -110.99 26.45 0.31
C ILE A 247 -109.67 25.67 0.19
N GLN A 248 -109.71 24.34 0.17
CA GLN A 248 -108.54 23.49 -0.07
C GLN A 248 -107.98 23.69 -1.48
N LEU A 249 -108.83 23.83 -2.51
CA LEU A 249 -108.38 24.16 -3.86
C LEU A 249 -107.65 25.51 -3.91
N ASP A 250 -108.17 26.53 -3.22
CA ASP A 250 -107.49 27.83 -3.09
C ASP A 250 -106.20 27.74 -2.26
N GLN A 251 -106.15 26.87 -1.26
CA GLN A 251 -104.91 26.57 -0.51
C GLN A 251 -103.89 25.82 -1.39
N CYS A 252 -104.31 24.86 -2.22
CA CYS A 252 -103.45 24.19 -3.19
C CYS A 252 -102.90 25.18 -4.22
N ARG A 253 -103.73 26.13 -4.72
CA ARG A 253 -103.25 27.20 -5.60
C ARG A 253 -102.22 28.09 -4.92
N LYS A 254 -102.43 28.46 -3.66
CA LYS A 254 -101.44 29.21 -2.86
C LYS A 254 -100.18 28.39 -2.61
N ALA A 255 -100.28 27.09 -2.37
CA ALA A 255 -99.16 26.19 -2.20
C ALA A 255 -98.34 26.03 -3.49
N VAL A 256 -98.99 25.96 -4.65
CA VAL A 256 -98.32 25.96 -5.97
C VAL A 256 -97.57 27.26 -6.21
N VAL A 257 -98.16 28.41 -5.87
CA VAL A 257 -97.48 29.71 -5.96
C VAL A 257 -96.30 29.79 -4.98
N ALA A 258 -96.42 29.22 -3.78
CA ALA A 258 -95.33 29.15 -2.80
C ALA A 258 -94.20 28.19 -3.25
N ALA A 259 -94.53 27.04 -3.82
CA ALA A 259 -93.58 26.09 -4.39
C ALA A 259 -92.83 26.71 -5.57
N ASN A 260 -93.52 27.42 -6.47
CA ASN A 260 -92.88 28.16 -7.56
C ASN A 260 -91.95 29.27 -7.05
N LYS A 261 -92.32 29.94 -5.95
CA LYS A 261 -91.40 30.87 -5.25
C LYS A 261 -90.19 30.14 -4.67
N GLN A 262 -90.36 28.97 -4.06
CA GLN A 262 -89.23 28.17 -3.56
C GLN A 262 -88.34 27.67 -4.68
N ILE A 263 -88.88 27.26 -5.83
CA ILE A 263 -88.10 26.90 -7.03
C ILE A 263 -87.32 28.11 -7.52
N THR A 264 -87.92 29.31 -7.51
CA THR A 264 -87.21 30.55 -7.89
C THR A 264 -86.08 30.88 -6.92
N VAL A 265 -86.29 30.66 -5.61
CA VAL A 265 -85.25 30.83 -4.56
C VAL A 265 -84.18 29.73 -4.63
N LEU A 266 -84.53 28.50 -5.00
CA LEU A 266 -83.57 27.42 -5.22
C LEU A 266 -82.78 27.67 -6.49
N ALA A 267 -83.41 28.15 -7.56
CA ALA A 267 -82.73 28.56 -8.80
C ALA A 267 -81.72 29.69 -8.52
N SER A 268 -82.08 30.69 -7.71
CA SER A 268 -81.13 31.74 -7.29
C SER A 268 -80.01 31.21 -6.39
N LYS A 269 -80.27 30.19 -5.57
CA LYS A 269 -79.24 29.48 -4.78
C LYS A 269 -78.38 28.54 -5.65
N TYR A 270 -78.90 28.05 -6.77
CA TYR A 270 -78.15 27.23 -7.73
C TYR A 270 -77.22 28.07 -8.61
N ASP A 271 -77.60 29.31 -8.91
CA ASP A 271 -76.71 30.33 -9.49
C ASP A 271 -75.48 30.62 -8.58
N ASP A 272 -75.61 30.38 -7.28
CA ASP A 272 -74.55 30.58 -6.26
C ASP A 272 -73.79 29.29 -5.85
N THR A 273 -74.20 28.07 -6.24
CA THR A 273 -73.67 26.82 -5.62
C THR A 273 -72.60 26.04 -6.39
N VAL A 274 -72.18 26.51 -7.56
CA VAL A 274 -70.78 26.33 -7.97
C VAL A 274 -70.28 27.68 -8.41
N ALA A 275 -69.76 28.48 -7.47
CA ALA A 275 -69.00 29.66 -7.82
C ALA A 275 -67.96 29.23 -8.87
N VAL A 276 -68.02 29.81 -10.06
CA VAL A 276 -67.09 29.55 -11.18
C VAL A 276 -65.64 29.51 -10.69
N SER A 277 -65.31 30.30 -9.66
CA SER A 277 -64.07 30.25 -8.88
C SER A 277 -63.65 28.85 -8.41
N LYS A 278 -64.54 28.09 -7.75
CA LYS A 278 -64.21 26.75 -7.23
C LYS A 278 -63.97 25.75 -8.36
N TYR A 279 -64.73 25.84 -9.44
CA TYR A 279 -64.51 25.02 -10.63
C TYR A 279 -63.16 25.35 -11.29
N GLU A 280 -62.83 26.64 -11.42
CA GLU A 280 -61.54 27.10 -11.94
C GLU A 280 -60.35 26.73 -11.04
N GLU A 281 -60.54 26.73 -9.71
CA GLU A 281 -59.54 26.27 -8.75
C GLU A 281 -59.26 24.77 -8.92
N VAL A 282 -60.30 23.93 -9.01
CA VAL A 282 -60.13 22.49 -9.26
C VAL A 282 -59.49 22.24 -10.62
N ARG A 283 -59.89 22.99 -11.66
CA ARG A 283 -59.31 22.89 -12.98
C ARG A 283 -57.82 23.26 -12.98
N ARG A 284 -57.44 24.36 -12.34
CA ARG A 284 -56.03 24.77 -12.20
C ARG A 284 -55.22 23.73 -11.41
N ALA A 285 -55.78 23.19 -10.32
CA ALA A 285 -55.13 22.14 -9.56
C ALA A 285 -54.92 20.86 -10.40
N LEU A 286 -55.89 20.49 -11.22
CA LEU A 286 -55.78 19.37 -12.15
C LEU A 286 -54.72 19.62 -13.24
N GLU A 287 -54.66 20.82 -13.80
CA GLU A 287 -53.63 21.21 -14.78
C GLU A 287 -52.22 21.15 -14.19
N VAL A 288 -52.03 21.62 -12.95
CA VAL A 288 -50.75 21.52 -12.22
C VAL A 288 -50.38 20.05 -11.95
N SER A 289 -51.32 19.26 -11.44
CA SER A 289 -51.09 17.83 -11.16
C SER A 289 -50.77 17.05 -12.45
N ASN A 290 -51.40 17.39 -13.57
CA ASN A 290 -51.08 16.77 -14.86
C ASN A 290 -49.67 17.14 -15.35
N ALA A 291 -49.26 18.41 -15.20
CA ALA A 291 -47.91 18.83 -15.55
C ALA A 291 -46.84 18.13 -14.69
N GLU A 292 -47.09 17.94 -13.40
CA GLU A 292 -46.23 17.18 -12.51
C GLU A 292 -46.16 15.70 -12.91
N ASN A 293 -47.29 15.09 -13.28
CA ASN A 293 -47.33 13.70 -13.76
C ASN A 293 -46.52 13.50 -15.05
N GLU A 294 -46.61 14.42 -16.01
CA GLU A 294 -45.81 14.34 -17.25
C GLU A 294 -44.31 14.46 -16.94
N LYS A 295 -43.90 15.38 -16.07
CA LYS A 295 -42.50 15.48 -15.64
C LYS A 295 -42.00 14.20 -14.96
N LEU A 296 -42.82 13.61 -14.08
CA LEU A 296 -42.48 12.35 -13.41
C LEU A 296 -42.36 11.18 -14.39
N LYS A 297 -43.18 11.14 -15.45
CA LYS A 297 -43.05 10.15 -16.51
C LYS A 297 -41.74 10.31 -17.29
N GLU A 298 -41.37 11.53 -17.66
CA GLU A 298 -40.10 11.81 -18.35
C GLU A 298 -38.90 11.39 -17.48
N ASP A 299 -38.92 11.72 -16.19
CA ASP A 299 -37.88 11.31 -15.23
C ASP A 299 -37.81 9.78 -15.08
N LEU A 300 -38.95 9.10 -15.06
CA LEU A 300 -39.04 7.64 -15.00
C LEU A 300 -38.46 6.98 -16.26
N GLU A 301 -38.82 7.46 -17.44
CA GLU A 301 -38.28 6.97 -18.71
C GLU A 301 -36.76 7.18 -18.80
N SER A 302 -36.27 8.35 -18.37
CA SER A 302 -34.85 8.66 -18.30
C SER A 302 -34.10 7.73 -17.34
N ALA A 303 -34.67 7.46 -16.17
CA ALA A 303 -34.11 6.52 -15.21
C ALA A 303 -34.09 5.08 -15.76
N GLN A 304 -35.16 4.66 -16.45
CA GLN A 304 -35.26 3.35 -17.07
C GLN A 304 -34.22 3.17 -18.19
N MET A 305 -33.98 4.20 -19.00
CA MET A 305 -32.93 4.16 -20.02
C MET A 305 -31.53 3.99 -19.40
N ARG A 306 -31.23 4.72 -18.32
CA ARG A 306 -29.95 4.56 -17.58
C ARG A 306 -29.81 3.17 -16.97
N TYR A 307 -30.90 2.63 -16.44
CA TYR A 307 -30.92 1.27 -15.89
C TYR A 307 -30.61 0.23 -16.96
N ASN A 308 -31.24 0.31 -18.14
CA ASN A 308 -31.01 -0.62 -19.24
C ASN A 308 -29.54 -0.61 -19.68
N VAL A 309 -28.94 0.58 -19.85
CA VAL A 309 -27.51 0.70 -20.20
C VAL A 309 -26.61 0.07 -19.13
N LEU A 310 -26.92 0.27 -17.86
CA LEU A 310 -26.17 -0.34 -16.76
C LEU A 310 -26.32 -1.86 -16.75
N GLN A 311 -27.53 -2.37 -17.02
CA GLN A 311 -27.82 -3.79 -17.13
C GLN A 311 -27.04 -4.45 -18.27
N ASP A 312 -26.96 -3.80 -19.44
CA ASP A 312 -26.17 -4.27 -20.58
C ASP A 312 -24.68 -4.33 -20.23
N HIS A 313 -24.18 -3.31 -19.52
CA HIS A 313 -22.80 -3.28 -19.05
C HIS A 313 -22.50 -4.40 -18.04
N CYS A 314 -23.38 -4.62 -17.07
CA CYS A 314 -23.24 -5.72 -16.10
C CYS A 314 -23.29 -7.11 -16.78
N SER A 315 -24.12 -7.26 -17.80
CA SER A 315 -24.22 -8.49 -18.60
C SER A 315 -22.92 -8.73 -19.36
N THR A 316 -22.40 -7.69 -20.03
CA THR A 316 -21.10 -7.72 -20.73
C THR A 316 -19.95 -8.10 -19.81
N LEU A 317 -19.86 -7.47 -18.62
CA LEU A 317 -18.83 -7.78 -17.63
C LEU A 317 -18.94 -9.21 -17.12
N SER A 318 -20.15 -9.74 -16.95
CA SER A 318 -20.37 -11.12 -16.53
C SER A 318 -19.85 -12.09 -17.59
N THR A 319 -20.13 -11.85 -18.88
CA THR A 319 -19.59 -12.64 -19.99
C THR A 319 -18.05 -12.67 -19.97
N TYR A 320 -17.39 -11.51 -19.81
CA TYR A 320 -15.92 -11.48 -19.71
C TYR A 320 -15.39 -12.21 -18.48
N ARG A 321 -16.01 -11.99 -17.31
CA ARG A 321 -15.65 -12.68 -16.06
C ARG A 321 -15.71 -14.19 -16.24
N ASP A 322 -16.79 -14.70 -16.83
CA ASP A 322 -17.00 -16.13 -16.99
C ASP A 322 -16.00 -16.71 -18.00
N LEU A 323 -15.67 -15.98 -19.07
CA LEU A 323 -14.60 -16.33 -19.99
C LEU A 323 -13.23 -16.46 -19.30
N PHE A 324 -12.89 -15.53 -18.40
CA PHE A 324 -11.67 -15.60 -17.59
C PHE A 324 -11.70 -16.78 -16.62
N ASN A 325 -12.84 -17.05 -15.97
CA ASN A 325 -13.00 -18.20 -15.09
C ASN A 325 -12.78 -19.52 -15.84
N PHE A 326 -13.30 -19.67 -17.05
CA PHE A 326 -13.05 -20.86 -17.87
C PHE A 326 -11.58 -21.00 -18.25
N GLN A 327 -10.89 -19.91 -18.59
CA GLN A 327 -9.44 -19.96 -18.83
C GLN A 327 -8.70 -20.51 -17.60
N LEU A 328 -9.02 -20.02 -16.40
CA LEU A 328 -8.40 -20.48 -15.16
C LEU A 328 -8.71 -21.95 -14.86
N ILE A 329 -9.96 -22.38 -15.05
CA ILE A 329 -10.37 -23.79 -14.89
C ILE A 329 -9.54 -24.68 -15.82
N TYR A 330 -9.40 -24.30 -17.09
CA TYR A 330 -8.68 -25.10 -18.08
C TYR A 330 -7.16 -25.10 -17.86
N ILE A 331 -6.57 -23.98 -17.45
CA ILE A 331 -5.15 -23.91 -17.06
C ILE A 331 -4.91 -24.83 -15.87
N THR A 332 -5.77 -24.76 -14.84
CA THR A 332 -5.65 -25.58 -13.63
C THR A 332 -5.76 -27.07 -13.97
N ARG A 333 -6.73 -27.47 -14.79
CA ARG A 333 -6.88 -28.85 -15.28
C ARG A 333 -5.64 -29.33 -16.07
N ALA A 334 -5.08 -28.48 -16.93
CA ALA A 334 -3.89 -28.82 -17.71
C ALA A 334 -2.64 -29.01 -16.83
N LEU A 335 -2.44 -28.12 -15.85
CA LEU A 335 -1.32 -28.20 -14.91
C LEU A 335 -1.41 -29.46 -14.03
N ASN A 336 -2.61 -29.83 -13.60
CA ASN A 336 -2.87 -31.02 -12.78
C ASN A 336 -2.89 -32.34 -13.57
N SER A 337 -2.78 -32.30 -14.90
CA SER A 337 -2.70 -33.52 -15.72
C SER A 337 -1.38 -34.28 -15.50
N LYS A 338 -1.38 -35.60 -15.74
CA LYS A 338 -0.17 -36.46 -15.62
C LYS A 338 0.80 -36.34 -16.82
N SER A 339 0.56 -35.41 -17.74
CA SER A 339 1.36 -35.23 -18.97
C SER A 339 2.76 -34.67 -18.70
N GLU A 340 3.68 -34.86 -19.65
CA GLU A 340 5.03 -34.26 -19.60
C GLU A 340 4.98 -32.72 -19.63
N ALA A 341 5.99 -32.07 -19.04
CA ALA A 341 6.07 -30.61 -18.96
C ALA A 341 5.99 -29.92 -20.33
N SER A 342 6.64 -30.47 -21.37
CA SER A 342 6.60 -29.91 -22.74
C SER A 342 5.18 -29.91 -23.32
N GLN A 343 4.41 -30.99 -23.09
CA GLN A 343 3.05 -31.11 -23.60
C GLN A 343 2.08 -30.17 -22.89
N LYS A 344 2.30 -29.92 -21.59
CA LYS A 344 1.55 -28.90 -20.83
C LYS A 344 1.80 -27.50 -21.37
N VAL A 345 3.06 -27.16 -21.66
CA VAL A 345 3.43 -25.84 -22.22
C VAL A 345 2.80 -25.64 -23.60
N GLU A 346 2.89 -26.62 -24.50
CA GLU A 346 2.26 -26.55 -25.83
C GLU A 346 0.74 -26.34 -25.73
N TYR A 347 0.08 -27.06 -24.83
CA TYR A 347 -1.35 -26.92 -24.59
C TYR A 347 -1.72 -25.51 -24.07
N LEU A 348 -0.96 -24.98 -23.10
CA LEU A 348 -1.20 -23.64 -22.55
C LEU A 348 -1.00 -22.54 -23.60
N ILE A 349 0.02 -22.66 -24.46
CA ILE A 349 0.26 -21.72 -25.56
C ILE A 349 -0.93 -21.71 -26.53
N ALA A 350 -1.45 -22.89 -26.87
CA ALA A 350 -2.56 -23.02 -27.79
C ALA A 350 -3.90 -22.55 -27.17
N LEU A 351 -4.08 -22.75 -25.86
CA LEU A 351 -5.21 -22.22 -25.09
C LEU A 351 -5.19 -20.68 -25.07
N ILE A 352 -4.05 -20.07 -24.72
CA ILE A 352 -3.88 -18.62 -24.73
C ILE A 352 -4.15 -18.06 -26.13
N SER A 353 -3.66 -18.74 -27.17
CA SER A 353 -3.88 -18.35 -28.56
C SER A 353 -5.36 -18.40 -28.97
N LYS A 354 -6.12 -19.39 -28.48
CA LYS A 354 -7.58 -19.48 -28.71
C LYS A 354 -8.30 -18.28 -28.10
N TYR A 355 -8.06 -17.98 -26.82
CA TYR A 355 -8.76 -16.89 -26.13
C TYR A 355 -8.30 -15.50 -26.58
N ARG A 356 -7.05 -15.34 -27.04
CA ARG A 356 -6.59 -14.09 -27.65
C ARG A 356 -7.38 -13.73 -28.92
N ARG A 357 -7.82 -14.72 -29.70
CA ARG A 357 -8.66 -14.50 -30.89
C ARG A 357 -10.10 -14.12 -30.59
N LEU A 358 -10.51 -14.18 -29.32
CA LEU A 358 -11.86 -13.81 -28.88
C LEU A 358 -11.96 -12.33 -28.51
N VAL A 359 -10.84 -11.61 -28.39
CA VAL A 359 -10.80 -10.21 -27.95
C VAL A 359 -11.59 -9.28 -28.88
N ASP A 360 -11.59 -9.57 -30.18
CA ASP A 360 -12.22 -8.71 -31.20
C ASP A 360 -13.65 -9.17 -31.58
N LYS A 361 -14.22 -10.14 -30.87
CA LYS A 361 -15.56 -10.67 -31.19
C LYS A 361 -16.69 -9.85 -30.57
N PRO A 362 -17.86 -9.77 -31.24
CA PRO A 362 -19.03 -9.10 -30.68
C PRO A 362 -19.54 -9.82 -29.42
N ILE A 363 -20.16 -9.07 -28.52
CA ILE A 363 -20.54 -9.54 -27.18
C ILE A 363 -21.58 -10.65 -27.21
N GLU A 364 -22.45 -10.65 -28.22
CA GLU A 364 -23.46 -11.68 -28.46
C GLU A 364 -22.81 -13.02 -28.80
N GLU A 365 -21.75 -12.99 -29.62
CA GLU A 365 -20.99 -14.19 -29.98
C GLU A 365 -20.16 -14.70 -28.78
N LEU A 366 -19.59 -13.79 -27.98
CA LEU A 366 -18.89 -14.15 -26.75
C LEU A 366 -19.81 -14.80 -25.72
N SER A 367 -21.03 -14.29 -25.57
CA SER A 367 -22.03 -14.86 -24.65
C SER A 367 -22.40 -16.29 -25.05
N ARG A 368 -22.59 -16.55 -26.35
CA ARG A 368 -22.81 -17.92 -26.85
C ARG A 368 -21.61 -18.83 -26.58
N ILE A 369 -20.38 -18.35 -26.78
CA ILE A 369 -19.16 -19.11 -26.50
C ILE A 369 -19.04 -19.42 -25.01
N VAL A 370 -19.41 -18.48 -24.13
CA VAL A 370 -19.45 -18.68 -22.67
C VAL A 370 -20.45 -19.78 -22.31
N GLU A 371 -21.64 -19.80 -22.88
CA GLU A 371 -22.62 -20.88 -22.68
C GLU A 371 -22.10 -22.25 -23.14
N GLU A 372 -21.49 -22.30 -24.32
CA GLU A 372 -20.87 -23.52 -24.86
C GLU A 372 -19.70 -24.02 -23.99
N GLU A 373 -18.85 -23.12 -23.50
CA GLU A 373 -17.73 -23.46 -22.61
C GLU A 373 -18.21 -23.82 -21.20
N MET A 374 -19.31 -23.25 -20.72
CA MET A 374 -19.94 -23.60 -19.44
C MET A 374 -20.40 -25.06 -19.46
N GLN A 375 -21.20 -25.44 -20.47
CA GLN A 375 -21.66 -26.82 -20.66
C GLN A 375 -20.48 -27.81 -20.79
N ARG A 376 -19.41 -27.39 -21.47
CA ARG A 376 -18.20 -28.20 -21.63
C ARG A 376 -17.39 -28.33 -20.34
N ALA A 377 -17.29 -27.25 -19.57
CA ALA A 377 -16.58 -27.24 -18.29
C ALA A 377 -17.30 -28.11 -17.26
N GLU A 378 -18.63 -28.05 -17.21
CA GLU A 378 -19.51 -28.85 -16.34
C GLU A 378 -19.44 -30.35 -16.67
N SER A 379 -19.38 -30.70 -17.95
CA SER A 379 -19.18 -32.09 -18.40
C SER A 379 -17.73 -32.61 -18.22
N GLY A 380 -16.84 -31.80 -17.63
CA GLY A 380 -15.44 -32.16 -17.40
C GLY A 380 -14.57 -32.16 -18.67
N GLY A 381 -15.11 -31.70 -19.80
CA GLY A 381 -14.40 -31.60 -21.08
C GLY A 381 -13.25 -30.60 -21.03
N LEU A 382 -12.26 -30.81 -21.90
CA LEU A 382 -11.24 -29.82 -22.22
C LEU A 382 -11.67 -29.03 -23.46
N PRO A 383 -11.26 -27.76 -23.58
CA PRO A 383 -11.58 -26.92 -24.73
C PRO A 383 -11.03 -27.54 -26.01
N THR A 384 -11.81 -27.44 -27.09
CA THR A 384 -11.34 -27.83 -28.43
C THR A 384 -10.25 -26.86 -28.87
N ILE A 385 -9.02 -27.36 -28.93
CA ILE A 385 -7.84 -26.60 -29.36
C ILE A 385 -7.32 -27.25 -30.64
N ALA A 386 -7.35 -26.52 -31.76
CA ALA A 386 -6.69 -26.96 -32.99
C ALA A 386 -5.17 -26.94 -32.74
N ARG A 387 -4.54 -28.11 -32.67
CA ARG A 387 -3.07 -28.22 -32.56
C ARG A 387 -2.43 -27.72 -33.87
N PRO A 388 -1.42 -26.84 -33.83
CA PRO A 388 -0.53 -26.68 -34.96
C PRO A 388 0.25 -28.00 -35.14
N SER A 389 0.12 -28.63 -36.30
CA SER A 389 0.82 -29.88 -36.63
C SER A 389 2.34 -29.64 -36.63
N SER A 390 3.07 -30.16 -35.64
CA SER A 390 4.51 -30.28 -35.75
C SER A 390 4.85 -31.58 -36.50
N SER A 391 5.20 -31.45 -37.77
CA SER A 391 5.76 -32.53 -38.57
C SER A 391 7.18 -32.84 -38.06
N LYS A 392 7.33 -33.85 -37.19
CA LYS A 392 8.63 -34.47 -36.91
C LYS A 392 8.92 -35.55 -37.96
N SER A 393 9.70 -35.22 -38.98
CA SER A 393 10.39 -36.21 -39.82
C SER A 393 11.47 -36.90 -38.99
N ARG A 394 11.16 -38.12 -38.52
CA ARG A 394 12.10 -39.01 -37.84
C ARG A 394 12.99 -39.69 -38.89
N ALA A 395 14.21 -39.18 -39.06
CA ALA A 395 15.26 -39.87 -39.83
C ALA A 395 15.62 -41.18 -39.13
N LYS A 396 15.48 -42.31 -39.85
CA LYS A 396 15.98 -43.63 -39.45
C LYS A 396 17.48 -43.67 -39.72
N ASN A 397 18.30 -43.71 -38.67
CA ASN A 397 19.65 -44.26 -38.77
C ASN A 397 19.57 -45.72 -38.31
N SER A 398 19.53 -46.64 -39.27
CA SER A 398 19.88 -48.04 -39.08
C SER A 398 21.39 -48.17 -39.25
N VAL A 399 22.12 -48.30 -38.14
CA VAL A 399 23.49 -48.84 -38.17
C VAL A 399 23.36 -50.31 -37.81
N THR A 400 23.54 -51.13 -38.83
CA THR A 400 23.74 -52.58 -38.77
C THR A 400 25.11 -52.89 -38.19
N GLU A 401 25.16 -53.75 -37.18
CA GLU A 401 26.34 -54.51 -36.78
C GLU A 401 26.80 -55.43 -37.93
N LYS A 402 28.09 -55.36 -38.26
CA LYS A 402 29.02 -56.49 -38.30
C LYS A 402 30.47 -56.02 -38.36
#